data_AF-A0A8H7A9E2-F1
#
_entry.id   AF-A0A8H7A9E2-F1
#
_cell.length_a   1.000
_cell.length_b   1.000
_cell.length_c   1.000
_cell.angle_alpha   90.00
_cell.angle_beta   90.00
_cell.angle_gamma   90.00
#
_symmetry.space_group_name_H-M   'P 1'
#
loop_
_entity.id
_entity.type
_entity.pdbx_description
1 polymer ?
#
loop_
_entity_poly.entity_id
_entity_poly.type
_entity_poly.pdbx_seq_one_letter_code
_entity_poly.pdbx_strand_id
1 'polypeptide(L)'
;MASTSDILTTNPYESHPSLSPLEAEVLWEYAKLAHHVKLATQKTRALAEQPDQRMLPQLRDLEKKMGLVLTLFKASVWGVINEQPAPESSQEDSGDMTVRY
;
A
#
# COMPACT_ATOMS: atom_id res chain seq x y z
N MET A 1 -30.65 15.89 25.30
CA MET A 1 -29.50 15.09 24.82
C MET A 1 -28.25 15.80 25.29
N ALA A 2 -27.54 15.28 26.30
CA ALA A 2 -26.29 15.87 26.76
C ALA A 2 -25.26 15.75 25.62
N SER A 3 -24.56 16.83 25.31
CA SER A 3 -23.58 16.83 24.23
C SER A 3 -22.40 15.94 24.66
N THR A 4 -21.81 15.19 23.73
CA THR A 4 -20.70 14.26 24.03
C THR A 4 -19.49 14.92 24.70
N SER A 5 -19.34 16.24 24.57
CA SER A 5 -18.31 17.04 25.24
C SER A 5 -18.59 17.27 26.73
N ASP A 6 -19.88 17.30 27.11
CA ASP A 6 -20.31 17.58 28.48
C ASP A 6 -19.91 16.43 29.42
N ILE A 7 -19.93 15.19 28.92
CA ILE A 7 -19.58 14.00 29.72
C ILE A 7 -18.09 13.93 30.07
N LEU A 8 -17.23 14.70 29.41
CA LEU A 8 -15.79 14.76 29.72
C LEU A 8 -15.47 15.87 30.74
N THR A 9 -16.37 16.83 30.92
CA THR A 9 -16.14 18.06 31.70
C THR A 9 -16.95 18.12 32.99
N THR A 10 -18.09 17.44 33.07
CA THR A 10 -18.92 17.41 34.27
C THR A 10 -19.46 16.01 34.49
N ASN A 11 -19.42 15.53 35.75
CA ASN A 11 -19.95 14.22 36.10
C ASN A 11 -21.49 14.28 36.17
N PRO A 12 -22.22 13.62 35.25
CA PRO A 12 -23.68 13.65 35.26
C PRO A 12 -24.29 12.78 36.38
N TYR A 13 -23.49 11.92 37.02
CA TYR A 13 -23.93 10.95 38.03
C TYR A 13 -23.78 11.45 39.48
N GLU A 14 -23.09 12.57 39.69
CA GLU A 14 -22.70 13.07 41.02
C GLU A 14 -23.89 13.49 41.92
N SER A 15 -25.02 13.85 41.31
CA SER A 15 -26.24 14.27 42.02
C SER A 15 -27.30 13.17 42.12
N HIS A 16 -26.96 11.93 41.76
CA HIS A 16 -27.95 10.86 41.69
C HIS A 16 -28.26 10.30 43.09
N PRO A 17 -29.52 10.36 43.57
CA PRO A 17 -29.87 10.03 44.96
C PRO A 17 -29.76 8.53 45.30
N SER A 18 -29.59 7.66 44.30
CA SER A 18 -29.46 6.21 44.44
C SER A 18 -28.04 5.69 44.30
N LEU A 19 -27.06 6.58 44.08
CA LEU A 19 -25.66 6.21 43.88
C LEU A 19 -24.84 6.71 45.06
N SER A 20 -23.93 5.87 45.55
CA SER A 20 -22.87 6.36 46.42
C SER A 20 -21.91 7.25 45.61
N PRO A 21 -21.16 8.15 46.28
CA PRO A 21 -20.21 9.03 45.59
C PRO A 21 -19.18 8.25 44.74
N LEU A 22 -18.71 7.11 45.25
CA LEU A 22 -17.76 6.26 44.54
C LEU A 22 -18.38 5.61 43.29
N GLU A 23 -19.63 5.14 43.37
CA GLU A 23 -20.31 4.55 42.21
C GLU A 23 -20.53 5.59 41.10
N ALA A 24 -20.89 6.82 41.46
CA ALA A 24 -21.04 7.92 40.52
C ALA A 24 -19.72 8.28 39.82
N GLU A 25 -18.59 8.27 40.54
CA GLU A 25 -17.26 8.51 39.99
C GLU A 25 -16.84 7.37 39.05
N VAL A 26 -16.99 6.12 39.49
CA VAL A 26 -16.63 4.94 38.69
C VAL A 26 -17.44 4.87 37.39
N LEU A 27 -18.77 5.10 37.45
CA LEU A 27 -19.61 5.15 36.25
C LEU A 27 -19.18 6.26 35.29
N TRP A 28 -18.76 7.41 35.82
CA TRP A 28 -18.25 8.50 35.01
C TRP A 28 -16.92 8.13 34.32
N GLU A 29 -16.00 7.49 35.02
CA GLU A 29 -14.76 6.98 34.42
C GLU A 29 -15.03 5.94 33.32
N TYR A 30 -15.97 5.02 33.54
CA TYR A 30 -16.39 4.08 32.50
C TYR A 30 -17.02 4.77 31.29
N ALA A 31 -17.83 5.81 31.50
CA ALA A 31 -18.39 6.60 30.41
C ALA A 31 -17.28 7.30 29.58
N LYS A 32 -16.29 7.88 30.25
CA LYS A 32 -15.11 8.48 29.61
C LYS A 32 -14.30 7.44 28.84
N LEU A 33 -14.06 6.25 29.43
CA LEU A 33 -13.34 5.17 28.77
C LEU A 33 -14.09 4.69 27.51
N ALA A 34 -15.39 4.43 27.62
CA ALA A 34 -16.22 4.01 26.49
C ALA A 34 -16.19 5.05 25.35
N HIS A 35 -16.20 6.34 25.70
CA HIS A 35 -16.04 7.42 24.73
C HIS A 35 -14.68 7.35 24.02
N HIS A 36 -13.58 7.23 24.77
CA HIS A 36 -12.24 7.12 24.19
C HIS A 36 -12.08 5.87 23.32
N VAL A 37 -12.63 4.73 23.73
CA VAL A 37 -12.61 3.48 22.94
C VAL A 37 -13.38 3.65 21.63
N LYS A 38 -14.55 4.29 21.67
CA LYS A 38 -15.32 4.60 20.48
C LYS A 38 -14.55 5.51 19.53
N LEU A 39 -13.92 6.57 20.06
CA LEU A 39 -13.10 7.49 19.27
C LEU A 39 -11.89 6.78 18.66
N ALA A 40 -11.17 5.96 19.43
CA ALA A 40 -10.06 5.16 18.96
C ALA A 40 -10.50 4.23 17.83
N THR A 41 -11.62 3.53 18.00
CA THR A 41 -12.18 2.63 16.98
C THR A 41 -12.53 3.37 15.69
N GLN A 42 -13.16 4.55 15.80
CA GLN A 42 -13.49 5.39 14.64
C GLN A 42 -12.24 5.88 13.92
N LYS A 43 -11.22 6.34 14.67
CA LYS A 43 -9.94 6.77 14.10
C LYS A 43 -9.20 5.61 13.42
N THR A 44 -9.15 4.44 14.05
CA THR A 44 -8.54 3.23 13.47
C THR A 44 -9.25 2.81 12.19
N ARG A 45 -10.59 2.84 12.16
CA ARG A 45 -11.36 2.57 10.94
C ARG A 45 -11.05 3.57 9.83
N ALA A 46 -11.06 4.86 10.14
CA ALA A 46 -10.72 5.90 9.17
C ALA A 46 -9.29 5.72 8.63
N LEU A 47 -8.34 5.38 9.51
CA LEU A 47 -6.96 5.11 9.12
C LEU A 47 -6.80 3.78 8.36
N ALA A 48 -7.69 2.81 8.53
CA ALA A 48 -7.68 1.59 7.72
C ALA A 48 -8.25 1.85 6.31
N GLU A 49 -9.25 2.73 6.19
CA GLU A 49 -9.93 3.02 4.93
C GLU A 49 -9.21 4.08 4.06
N GLN A 50 -8.46 5.01 4.66
CA GLN A 50 -7.75 6.09 3.93
C GLN A 50 -6.45 5.74 3.19
N PRO A 51 -5.55 4.83 3.64
CA PRO A 51 -4.24 4.64 3.00
C PRO A 51 -4.37 4.07 1.60
N ASP A 52 -5.44 3.33 1.33
CA ASP A 52 -5.65 2.63 0.06
C ASP A 52 -5.94 3.59 -1.09
N GLN A 53 -6.63 4.71 -0.82
CA GLN A 53 -7.08 5.63 -1.87
C GLN A 53 -5.95 6.45 -2.49
N ARG A 54 -4.85 6.70 -1.78
CA ARG A 54 -3.71 7.47 -2.28
C ARG A 54 -2.54 6.61 -2.72
N MET A 55 -2.28 5.49 -2.04
CA MET A 55 -1.18 4.60 -2.42
C MET A 55 -1.46 3.84 -3.70
N LEU A 56 -2.69 3.33 -3.92
CA LEU A 56 -3.00 2.54 -5.12
C LEU A 56 -2.81 3.32 -6.44
N PRO A 57 -3.28 4.58 -6.58
CA PRO A 57 -3.01 5.37 -7.78
C PRO A 57 -1.50 5.62 -8.00
N GLN A 58 -0.77 5.91 -6.93
CA GLN A 58 0.68 6.13 -7.01
C GLN A 58 1.42 4.87 -7.47
N LEU A 59 1.05 3.70 -6.95
CA LEU A 59 1.61 2.42 -7.38
C LEU A 59 1.28 2.11 -8.85
N ARG A 60 0.04 2.37 -9.29
CA ARG A 60 -0.37 2.22 -10.70
C ARG A 60 0.41 3.14 -11.63
N ASP A 61 0.65 4.38 -11.24
CA ASP A 61 1.45 5.30 -12.05
C ASP A 61 2.91 4.88 -12.12
N LEU A 62 3.45 4.32 -11.03
CA LEU A 62 4.80 3.76 -10.99
C LEU A 62 4.90 2.51 -11.88
N GLU A 63 3.91 1.61 -11.82
CA GLU A 63 3.80 0.43 -12.68
C GLU A 63 3.83 0.81 -14.17
N LYS A 64 3.02 1.80 -14.59
CA LYS A 64 3.00 2.26 -15.99
C LYS A 64 4.36 2.79 -16.45
N LYS A 65 5.01 3.61 -15.61
CA LYS A 65 6.32 4.21 -15.92
C LYS A 65 7.39 3.12 -16.03
N MET A 66 7.44 2.19 -15.07
CA MET A 66 8.40 1.09 -15.08
C MET A 66 8.13 0.09 -16.22
N GLY A 67 6.86 -0.19 -16.55
CA GLY A 67 6.49 -1.01 -17.69
C GLY A 67 6.96 -0.42 -19.02
N LEU A 68 6.84 0.91 -19.18
CA LEU A 68 7.38 1.60 -20.34
C LEU A 68 8.91 1.52 -20.39
N VAL A 69 9.59 1.80 -19.27
CA VAL A 69 11.06 1.72 -19.17
C VAL A 69 11.54 0.31 -19.51
N LEU A 70 10.91 -0.74 -18.97
CA LEU A 70 11.24 -2.12 -19.27
C LEU A 70 11.04 -2.46 -20.75
N THR A 71 9.94 -1.99 -21.35
CA THR A 71 9.65 -2.20 -22.77
C THR A 71 10.71 -1.55 -23.65
N LEU A 72 11.05 -0.28 -23.38
CA LEU A 72 12.08 0.45 -24.11
C LEU A 72 13.46 -0.19 -23.95
N PHE A 73 13.80 -0.62 -22.73
CA PHE A 73 15.05 -1.32 -22.45
C PHE A 73 15.14 -2.65 -23.20
N LYS A 74 14.06 -3.44 -23.21
CA LYS A 74 14.00 -4.69 -23.98
C LYS A 74 14.17 -4.44 -25.47
N ALA A 75 13.49 -3.43 -26.01
CA ALA A 75 13.61 -3.05 -27.41
C ALA A 75 15.04 -2.60 -27.76
N SER A 76 15.69 -1.80 -26.89
CA SER A 76 17.07 -1.36 -27.12
C SER A 76 18.06 -2.53 -27.10
N VAL A 77 17.91 -3.47 -26.16
CA VAL A 77 18.75 -4.67 -26.11
C VAL A 77 18.53 -5.54 -27.34
N TRP A 78 17.28 -5.76 -27.75
CA TRP A 78 16.97 -6.57 -28.92
C TRP A 78 17.50 -5.94 -30.21
N GLY A 79 17.41 -4.61 -30.35
CA GLY A 79 18.01 -3.88 -31.46
C GLY A 79 19.52 -4.12 -31.57
N VAL A 80 20.26 -4.00 -30.47
CA VAL A 80 21.72 -4.23 -30.44
C VAL A 80 22.08 -5.68 -30.78
N ILE A 81 21.34 -6.66 -30.25
CA ILE A 81 21.59 -8.08 -30.52
C ILE A 81 21.31 -8.42 -31.99
N ASN A 82 20.22 -7.88 -32.56
CA ASN A 82 19.83 -8.15 -33.94
C ASN A 82 20.75 -7.49 -34.97
N GLU A 83 21.44 -6.41 -34.61
CA GLU A 83 22.43 -5.75 -35.46
C GLU A 83 23.81 -6.43 -35.45
N GLN A 84 24.01 -7.49 -34.66
CA GLN A 84 25.24 -8.28 -34.79
C GLN A 84 25.25 -8.98 -36.16
N PRO A 85 26.31 -8.80 -36.97
CA PRO A 85 26.43 -9.54 -38.22
C PRO A 85 26.36 -11.03 -37.91
N ALA A 86 25.59 -11.77 -38.72
CA ALA A 86 25.58 -13.22 -38.64
C ALA A 86 27.04 -13.70 -38.57
N PRO A 87 27.38 -14.62 -37.65
CA PRO A 87 28.75 -15.14 -37.58
C PRO A 87 29.07 -15.60 -38.99
N GLU A 88 30.10 -14.97 -39.57
CA GLU A 88 30.58 -15.23 -40.90
C GLU A 88 30.74 -16.74 -41.00
N SER A 89 29.79 -17.41 -41.65
CA SER A 89 29.94 -18.81 -41.96
C SER A 89 31.08 -18.81 -42.97
N SER A 90 32.29 -19.08 -42.48
CA SER A 90 33.44 -19.39 -43.29
C SER A 90 33.01 -20.50 -44.24
N GLN A 91 32.57 -20.09 -45.43
CA GLN A 91 32.39 -20.96 -46.57
C GLN A 91 33.82 -21.26 -47.02
N GLU A 92 34.49 -22.14 -46.29
CA GLU A 92 35.68 -22.82 -46.79
C GLU A 92 35.19 -23.69 -47.95
N ASP A 93 35.35 -23.10 -49.12
CA ASP A 93 35.49 -23.74 -50.42
C ASP A 93 36.27 -25.05 -50.25
N SER A 94 35.54 -26.16 -50.14
CA SER A 94 36.12 -27.49 -50.15
C SER A 94 36.50 -27.77 -51.59
N GLY A 95 37.68 -27.26 -51.95
CA GLY A 95 38.32 -27.44 -53.23
C GLY A 95 38.35 -28.92 -53.60
N ASP A 96 37.72 -29.20 -54.73
CA ASP A 96 37.89 -30.41 -55.52
C ASP A 96 39.36 -30.84 -55.57
N MET A 97 39.67 -31.95 -54.90
CA MET A 97 40.86 -32.74 -55.20
C MET A 97 40.47 -34.20 -55.31
N THR A 98 39.64 -34.49 -56.32
CA THR A 98 39.41 -35.85 -56.80
C THR A 98 40.70 -36.39 -57.43
N VAL A 99 41.55 -37.06 -56.65
CA VAL A 99 42.71 -37.79 -57.18
C VAL A 99 42.21 -39.04 -57.91
N ARG A 100 42.28 -39.01 -59.24
CA ARG A 100 42.22 -40.20 -60.09
C ARG A 100 43.64 -40.61 -60.47
N TYR A 101 44.12 -41.72 -59.91
CA TYR A 101 44.76 -42.81 -60.66
C TYR A 101 44.92 -44.04 -59.76
#